data_AF-A0A7V9GRN5-F1
#
_entry.id   AF-A0A7V9GRN5-F1
#
_cell.length_a   1.000
_cell.length_b   1.000
_cell.length_c   1.000
_cell.angle_alpha   90.00
_cell.angle_beta   90.00
_cell.angle_gamma   90.00
#
_symmetry.space_group_name_H-M   'P 1'
#
loop_
_entity.id
_entity.type
_entity.pdbx_description
1 polymer ?
#
loop_
_entity_poly.entity_id
_entity_poly.type
_entity_poly.pdbx_seq_one_letter_code
_entity_poly.pdbx_strand_id
1 'polypeptide(L)'
;MRVRARVEGTVQGVGFRPYVHRLAGEHGLAGWVLNDERGVLLEVEGPDETVARFLDRLPREPPPLAVIEAFLPETVAPTGEGGFAILPSRSSGEPLAIISPDVATCEECLRELFDPADRRHRYPFINCTNCGPRFTIVTGVPYDRPNTTMAGFEMCAACQAEYDDPADRRFHAQPNACPDCGPRVTLAYAGGRSLADPG
;
A
#
# COMPACT_ATOMS: atom_id res chain seq x y z
N MET A 1 13.44 -23.29 7.63
CA MET A 1 11.99 -23.47 7.80
C MET A 1 11.19 -22.59 6.83
N ARG A 2 9.91 -22.93 6.58
CA ARG A 2 8.94 -22.04 5.92
C ARG A 2 7.73 -21.85 6.82
N VAL A 3 7.25 -20.62 6.89
CA VAL A 3 6.08 -20.24 7.70
C VAL A 3 5.11 -19.48 6.83
N ARG A 4 3.84 -19.86 6.91
CA ARG A 4 2.71 -19.06 6.45
C ARG A 4 2.16 -18.30 7.64
N ALA A 5 1.88 -17.01 7.48
CA ALA A 5 1.25 -16.24 8.54
C ALA A 5 0.07 -15.42 8.02
N ARG A 6 -1.02 -15.47 8.79
CA ARG A 6 -2.18 -14.59 8.63
C ARG A 6 -2.01 -13.39 9.55
N VAL A 7 -2.23 -12.20 9.00
CA VAL A 7 -2.34 -10.94 9.76
C VAL A 7 -3.74 -10.36 9.57
N GLU A 8 -4.42 -10.08 10.68
CA GLU A 8 -5.77 -9.50 10.72
C GLU A 8 -5.78 -8.19 11.51
N GLY A 9 -6.80 -7.36 11.26
CA GLY A 9 -6.95 -6.01 11.79
C GLY A 9 -6.91 -4.95 10.70
N THR A 10 -6.54 -3.72 11.07
CA THR A 10 -6.34 -2.62 10.11
C THR A 10 -4.96 -2.76 9.45
N VAL A 11 -4.85 -3.70 8.51
CA VAL A 11 -3.57 -4.04 7.85
C VAL A 11 -3.59 -3.84 6.33
N GLN A 12 -4.70 -3.35 5.79
CA GLN A 12 -4.85 -3.02 4.37
C GLN A 12 -4.93 -1.51 4.14
N GLY A 13 -4.30 -1.04 3.06
CA GLY A 13 -4.19 0.39 2.77
C GLY A 13 -3.24 1.17 3.67
N VAL A 14 -2.43 0.49 4.48
CA VAL A 14 -1.55 1.11 5.49
C VAL A 14 -0.06 0.91 5.20
N GLY A 15 0.30 0.54 3.97
CA GLY A 15 1.69 0.25 3.60
C GLY A 15 2.22 -1.11 4.12
N PHE A 16 1.34 -2.02 4.53
CA PHE A 16 1.75 -3.30 5.12
C PHE A 16 2.51 -4.23 4.16
N ARG A 17 2.06 -4.34 2.89
CA ARG A 17 2.76 -5.15 1.87
C ARG A 17 4.20 -4.65 1.61
N PRO A 18 4.46 -3.35 1.37
CA PRO A 18 5.79 -2.76 1.37
C PRO A 18 6.63 -3.08 2.61
N TYR A 19 6.02 -2.95 3.80
CA TYR A 19 6.70 -3.22 5.06
C TYR A 19 7.18 -4.67 5.15
N VAL A 20 6.31 -5.63 4.85
CA VAL A 20 6.65 -7.07 4.85
C VAL A 20 7.74 -7.37 3.82
N HIS A 21 7.63 -6.82 2.60
CA HIS A 21 8.62 -6.99 1.54
C HIS A 21 10.01 -6.47 1.98
N ARG A 22 10.08 -5.26 2.53
CA ARG A 22 11.33 -4.69 3.06
C ARG A 22 11.89 -5.56 4.20
N LEU A 23 11.06 -5.94 5.16
CA LEU A 23 11.50 -6.72 6.32
C LEU A 23 12.03 -8.10 5.92
N ALA A 24 11.39 -8.75 4.95
CA ALA A 24 11.87 -10.01 4.39
C ALA A 24 13.22 -9.84 3.66
N GLY A 25 13.35 -8.77 2.86
CA GLY A 25 14.59 -8.41 2.18
C GLY A 25 15.76 -8.15 3.13
N GLU A 26 15.54 -7.41 4.23
CA GLU A 26 16.55 -7.18 5.29
C GLU A 26 17.07 -8.47 5.93
N HIS A 27 16.25 -9.53 5.92
CA HIS A 27 16.58 -10.84 6.47
C HIS A 27 17.04 -11.83 5.40
N GLY A 28 17.02 -11.46 4.11
CA GLY A 28 17.34 -12.37 3.01
C GLY A 28 16.38 -13.57 2.92
N LEU A 29 15.12 -13.39 3.31
CA LEU A 29 14.10 -14.43 3.28
C LEU A 29 13.44 -14.51 1.91
N ALA A 30 13.09 -15.72 1.49
CA ALA A 30 12.27 -15.96 0.32
C ALA A 30 10.78 -16.02 0.68
N GLY A 31 9.89 -15.86 -0.29
CA GLY A 31 8.45 -16.01 -0.09
C GLY A 31 7.62 -14.89 -0.72
N TRP A 32 6.49 -14.56 -0.09
CA TRP A 32 5.58 -13.58 -0.65
C TRP A 32 4.62 -12.96 0.37
N VAL A 33 3.95 -11.88 -0.04
CA VAL A 33 2.85 -11.25 0.68
C VAL A 33 1.73 -10.81 -0.27
N LEU A 34 0.47 -10.93 0.14
CA LEU A 34 -0.69 -10.43 -0.60
C LEU A 34 -1.81 -9.99 0.35
N ASN A 35 -2.75 -9.19 -0.17
CA ASN A 35 -4.00 -8.91 0.53
C ASN A 35 -5.08 -9.92 0.08
N ASP A 36 -5.98 -10.26 1.00
CA ASP A 36 -7.19 -10.99 0.67
C ASP A 36 -8.42 -10.47 1.43
N GLU A 37 -9.55 -11.18 1.37
CA GLU A 37 -10.79 -10.78 2.03
C GLU A 37 -10.68 -10.67 3.56
N ARG A 38 -9.67 -11.27 4.21
CA ARG A 38 -9.52 -11.28 5.68
C ARG A 38 -8.44 -10.33 6.21
N GLY A 39 -7.48 -9.95 5.37
CA GLY A 39 -6.36 -9.13 5.82
C GLY A 39 -5.14 -9.33 4.94
N VAL A 40 -3.99 -9.63 5.54
CA VAL A 40 -2.75 -9.94 4.84
C VAL A 40 -2.41 -11.40 5.03
N LEU A 41 -2.02 -12.06 3.93
CA LEU A 41 -1.43 -13.39 3.96
C LEU A 41 0.01 -13.29 3.46
N LEU A 42 0.93 -13.94 4.18
CA LEU A 42 2.33 -13.99 3.79
C LEU A 42 2.91 -15.39 4.00
N GLU A 43 3.98 -15.65 3.27
CA GLU A 43 4.85 -16.78 3.51
C GLU A 43 6.31 -16.31 3.50
N VAL A 44 7.10 -16.85 4.42
CA VAL A 44 8.55 -16.65 4.48
C VAL A 44 9.27 -17.97 4.61
N GLU A 45 10.39 -18.11 3.90
CA GLU A 45 11.25 -19.28 3.92
C GLU A 45 12.72 -18.86 4.07
N GLY A 46 13.45 -19.58 4.93
CA GLY A 46 14.87 -19.35 5.15
C GLY A 46 15.40 -20.12 6.37
N PRO A 47 16.62 -19.79 6.84
CA PRO A 47 17.18 -20.37 8.06
C PRO A 47 16.28 -20.14 9.27
N ASP A 48 16.23 -21.11 10.19
CA ASP A 48 15.25 -21.12 11.28
C ASP A 48 15.34 -19.88 12.18
N GLU A 49 16.55 -19.49 12.56
CA GLU A 49 16.79 -18.29 13.37
C GLU A 49 16.37 -17.00 12.65
N THR A 50 16.57 -16.95 11.33
CA THR A 50 16.21 -15.80 10.50
C THR A 50 14.69 -15.64 10.39
N VAL A 51 13.98 -16.75 10.16
CA VAL A 51 12.51 -16.75 10.14
C VAL A 51 11.95 -16.40 11.52
N ALA A 52 12.51 -16.95 12.60
CA ALA A 52 12.08 -16.64 13.96
C ALA A 52 12.23 -15.14 14.28
N ARG A 53 13.36 -14.51 13.89
CA ARG A 53 13.57 -13.06 14.03
C ARG A 53 12.56 -12.24 13.23
N PHE A 54 12.27 -12.64 11.99
CA PHE A 54 11.27 -11.97 11.17
C PHE A 54 9.89 -12.01 11.83
N LEU A 55 9.48 -13.18 12.33
CA LEU A 55 8.18 -13.37 12.98
C LEU A 55 8.04 -12.60 14.30
N ASP A 56 9.15 -12.43 15.04
CA ASP A 56 9.15 -11.60 16.26
C ASP A 56 9.07 -10.10 15.94
N ARG A 57 9.79 -9.64 14.90
CA ARG A 57 9.88 -8.22 14.55
C ARG A 57 8.63 -7.72 13.83
N LEU A 58 8.03 -8.53 12.96
CA LEU A 58 6.88 -8.15 12.13
C LEU A 58 5.74 -7.48 12.92
N PRO A 59 5.23 -8.04 14.03
CA PRO A 59 4.14 -7.43 14.79
C PRO A 59 4.58 -6.28 15.70
N ARG A 60 5.88 -6.10 15.97
CA ARG A 60 6.41 -5.08 16.89
C ARG A 60 6.69 -3.74 16.23
N GLU A 61 7.00 -3.76 14.93
CA GLU A 61 7.35 -2.56 14.17
C GLU A 61 6.38 -2.30 12.99
N PRO A 62 5.04 -2.36 13.19
CA PRO A 62 4.10 -2.21 12.10
C PRO A 62 4.16 -0.78 11.51
N PRO A 63 3.72 -0.58 10.25
CA PRO A 63 3.55 0.75 9.68
C PRO A 63 2.70 1.67 10.59
N PRO A 64 2.86 3.00 10.54
CA PRO A 64 2.22 3.91 11.49
C PRO A 64 0.70 3.83 11.57
N LEU A 65 0.04 3.47 10.46
CA LEU A 65 -1.43 3.34 10.38
C LEU A 65 -1.93 1.92 10.61
N ALA A 66 -1.02 0.95 10.75
CA ALA A 66 -1.40 -0.45 10.86
C ALA A 66 -1.71 -0.81 12.32
N VAL A 67 -2.84 -1.49 12.51
CA VAL A 67 -3.23 -2.08 13.79
C VAL A 67 -3.39 -3.57 13.58
N ILE A 68 -2.49 -4.36 14.16
CA ILE A 68 -2.53 -5.82 14.11
C ILE A 68 -3.36 -6.31 15.29
N GLU A 69 -4.47 -6.96 15.01
CA GLU A 69 -5.35 -7.55 16.04
C GLU A 69 -5.05 -9.04 16.24
N ALA A 70 -4.68 -9.75 15.17
CA ALA A 70 -4.24 -11.13 15.23
C ALA A 70 -3.08 -11.40 14.28
N PHE A 71 -2.11 -12.19 14.76
CA PHE A 71 -0.99 -12.70 13.98
C PHE A 71 -0.89 -14.22 14.21
N LEU A 72 -1.15 -14.99 13.15
CA LEU A 72 -1.33 -16.44 13.23
C LEU A 72 -0.30 -17.13 12.32
N PRO A 73 0.92 -17.39 12.80
CA PRO A 73 1.93 -18.14 12.05
C PRO A 73 1.70 -19.64 12.15
N GLU A 74 1.90 -20.35 11.03
CA GLU A 74 1.90 -21.80 10.91
C GLU A 74 3.11 -22.28 10.10
N THR A 75 3.77 -23.34 10.55
CA THR A 75 4.86 -23.96 9.79
C THR A 75 4.29 -24.75 8.63
N VAL A 76 4.88 -24.58 7.43
CA VAL A 76 4.50 -25.28 6.21
C VAL A 76 5.71 -25.92 5.54
N ALA A 77 5.48 -26.83 4.59
CA ALA A 77 6.56 -27.52 3.89
C ALA A 77 7.45 -26.54 3.08
N PRO A 78 8.79 -26.58 3.24
CA PRO A 78 9.72 -25.78 2.44
C PRO A 78 9.59 -26.06 0.94
N THR A 79 9.90 -25.06 0.13
CA THR A 79 9.87 -25.13 -1.35
C THR A 79 11.24 -25.02 -1.97
N GLY A 80 12.20 -24.38 -1.29
CA GLY A 80 13.52 -24.07 -1.81
C GLY A 80 13.54 -22.91 -2.82
N GLU A 81 12.43 -22.18 -2.98
CA GLU A 81 12.37 -21.01 -3.85
C GLU A 81 13.17 -19.83 -3.26
N GLY A 82 13.69 -18.98 -4.14
CA GLY A 82 14.44 -17.79 -3.78
C GLY A 82 13.69 -16.51 -4.11
N GLY A 83 14.04 -15.42 -3.42
CA GLY A 83 13.44 -14.11 -3.63
C GLY A 83 12.11 -13.91 -2.91
N PHE A 84 11.72 -12.65 -2.74
CA PHE A 84 10.48 -12.27 -2.07
C PHE A 84 9.65 -11.37 -2.98
N ALA A 85 8.33 -11.59 -3.06
CA ALA A 85 7.45 -10.83 -3.96
C ALA A 85 6.15 -10.37 -3.28
N ILE A 86 5.65 -9.21 -3.71
CA ILE A 86 4.26 -8.81 -3.42
C ILE A 86 3.39 -9.40 -4.54
N LEU A 87 2.54 -10.37 -4.20
CA LEU A 87 1.66 -11.02 -5.16
C LEU A 87 0.35 -10.25 -5.35
N PRO A 88 -0.34 -10.45 -6.49
CA PRO A 88 -1.70 -9.94 -6.68
C PRO A 88 -2.63 -10.39 -5.57
N SER A 89 -3.51 -9.50 -5.15
CA SER A 89 -4.50 -9.81 -4.13
C SER A 89 -5.46 -10.90 -4.62
N ARG A 90 -5.99 -11.67 -3.67
CA ARG A 90 -6.94 -12.76 -3.95
C ARG A 90 -8.25 -12.47 -3.25
N SER A 91 -9.36 -12.87 -3.85
CA SER A 91 -10.67 -12.78 -3.22
C SER A 91 -11.44 -14.06 -3.51
N SER A 92 -11.78 -14.80 -2.47
CA SER A 92 -12.55 -16.05 -2.60
C SER A 92 -13.74 -16.16 -1.64
N GLY A 93 -14.01 -15.12 -0.86
CA GLY A 93 -15.00 -15.16 0.21
C GLY A 93 -15.51 -13.77 0.61
N GLU A 94 -16.28 -13.76 1.70
CA GLU A 94 -16.89 -12.54 2.25
C GLU A 94 -15.83 -11.53 2.74
N PRO A 95 -15.96 -10.24 2.39
CA PRO A 95 -15.01 -9.21 2.78
C PRO A 95 -15.11 -8.93 4.28
N LEU A 96 -14.09 -9.35 5.03
CA LEU A 96 -13.97 -9.18 6.48
C LEU A 96 -12.84 -8.21 6.88
N ALA A 97 -11.94 -7.86 5.96
CA ALA A 97 -10.81 -7.00 6.26
C ALA A 97 -11.24 -5.57 6.63
N ILE A 98 -10.62 -5.03 7.67
CA ILE A 98 -10.87 -3.67 8.14
C ILE A 98 -10.06 -2.68 7.31
N ILE A 99 -10.74 -1.68 6.76
CA ILE A 99 -10.12 -0.59 6.02
C ILE A 99 -9.78 0.54 6.98
N SER A 100 -8.55 1.06 6.87
CA SER A 100 -8.10 2.22 7.65
C SER A 100 -9.01 3.44 7.43
N PRO A 101 -9.23 4.26 8.47
CA PRO A 101 -9.80 5.60 8.27
C PRO A 101 -8.91 6.44 7.36
N ASP A 102 -9.47 7.53 6.84
CA ASP A 102 -8.72 8.53 6.10
C ASP A 102 -7.73 9.25 7.02
N VAL A 103 -6.58 9.65 6.45
CA VAL A 103 -5.49 10.26 7.22
C VAL A 103 -5.04 11.55 6.54
N ALA A 104 -4.82 12.60 7.34
CA ALA A 104 -4.29 13.86 6.84
C ALA A 104 -2.91 13.68 6.18
N THR A 105 -2.58 14.58 5.26
CA THR A 105 -1.30 14.59 4.54
C THR A 105 -0.11 14.57 5.51
N CYS A 106 0.83 13.63 5.34
CA CYS A 106 2.02 13.54 6.18
C CYS A 106 3.04 14.65 5.87
N GLU A 107 4.01 14.86 6.78
CA GLU A 107 5.01 15.92 6.67
C GLU A 107 5.84 15.82 5.38
N GLU A 108 6.19 14.62 4.92
CA GLU A 108 6.95 14.44 3.69
C GLU A 108 6.13 14.78 2.45
N CYS A 109 4.85 14.39 2.40
CA CYS A 109 3.97 14.83 1.32
C CYS A 109 3.74 16.34 1.36
N LEU A 110 3.65 16.96 2.54
CA LEU A 110 3.56 18.41 2.65
C LEU A 110 4.83 19.10 2.12
N ARG A 111 6.01 18.53 2.38
CA ARG A 111 7.28 19.04 1.85
C ARG A 111 7.29 19.02 0.32
N GLU A 112 6.96 17.88 -0.28
CA GLU A 112 6.86 17.72 -1.74
C GLU A 112 5.79 18.64 -2.34
N LEU A 113 4.65 18.82 -1.67
CA LEU A 113 3.56 19.70 -2.13
C LEU A 113 4.03 21.16 -2.29
N PHE A 114 4.95 21.61 -1.44
CA PHE A 114 5.44 22.99 -1.42
C PHE A 114 6.84 23.16 -2.00
N ASP A 115 7.48 22.11 -2.50
CA ASP A 115 8.77 22.19 -3.17
C ASP A 115 8.58 22.50 -4.67
N PRO A 116 9.04 23.67 -5.18
CA PRO A 116 8.93 24.01 -6.60
C PRO A 116 9.68 23.08 -7.55
N ALA A 117 10.63 22.29 -7.06
CA ALA A 117 11.37 21.32 -7.86
C ALA A 117 10.69 19.94 -7.92
N ASP A 118 9.69 19.69 -7.06
CA ASP A 118 8.98 18.41 -7.04
C ASP A 118 7.93 18.33 -8.16
N ARG A 119 7.81 17.16 -8.78
CA ARG A 119 6.83 16.89 -9.84
C ARG A 119 5.36 17.00 -9.37
N ARG A 120 5.14 16.98 -8.06
CA ARG A 120 3.84 17.15 -7.40
C ARG A 120 3.71 18.51 -6.71
N HIS A 121 4.56 19.49 -7.04
CA HIS A 121 4.41 20.86 -6.57
C HIS A 121 2.97 21.36 -6.78
N ARG A 122 2.31 21.76 -5.70
CA ARG A 122 0.90 22.22 -5.63
C ARG A 122 -0.14 21.21 -6.13
N TYR A 123 0.19 19.93 -6.24
CA TYR A 123 -0.78 18.91 -6.66
C TYR A 123 -1.79 18.59 -5.54
N PRO A 124 -3.09 18.92 -5.69
CA PRO A 124 -4.06 18.89 -4.58
C PRO A 124 -4.36 17.50 -4.01
N PHE A 125 -4.07 16.44 -4.77
CA PHE A 125 -4.39 15.06 -4.42
C PHE A 125 -3.15 14.26 -3.98
N ILE A 126 -2.05 14.94 -3.63
CA ILE A 126 -0.82 14.30 -3.17
C ILE A 126 -1.08 13.39 -1.96
N ASN A 127 -0.60 12.15 -2.05
CA ASN A 127 -0.65 11.18 -0.96
C ASN A 127 0.52 10.18 -1.10
N CYS A 128 0.64 9.30 -0.10
CA CYS A 128 1.57 8.18 -0.10
C CYS A 128 0.94 6.99 0.65
N THR A 129 1.71 5.92 0.89
CA THR A 129 1.27 4.77 1.71
C THR A 129 0.87 5.14 3.15
N ASN A 130 1.46 6.20 3.71
CA ASN A 130 1.26 6.65 5.10
C ASN A 130 0.20 7.75 5.29
N CYS A 131 -0.44 8.25 4.22
CA CYS A 131 -1.44 9.32 4.34
C CYS A 131 -2.45 9.35 3.19
N GLY A 132 -3.46 10.21 3.30
CA GLY A 132 -4.47 10.45 2.27
C GLY A 132 -5.75 9.65 2.47
N PRO A 133 -6.65 9.68 1.48
CA PRO A 133 -7.94 9.01 1.58
C PRO A 133 -7.76 7.49 1.58
N ARG A 134 -8.62 6.81 2.35
CA ARG A 134 -8.70 5.35 2.50
C ARG A 134 -10.18 4.96 2.46
N PHE A 135 -10.83 4.91 3.63
CA PHE A 135 -12.23 4.54 3.76
C PHE A 135 -13.14 5.26 2.76
N THR A 136 -12.95 6.57 2.55
CA THR A 136 -13.78 7.36 1.64
C THR A 136 -13.66 7.01 0.16
N ILE A 137 -12.60 6.30 -0.25
CA ILE A 137 -12.36 5.96 -1.67
C ILE A 137 -12.42 4.47 -1.96
N VAL A 138 -12.55 3.61 -0.95
CA VAL A 138 -12.61 2.16 -1.17
C VAL A 138 -13.99 1.76 -1.68
N THR A 139 -14.02 0.93 -2.72
CA THR A 139 -15.25 0.35 -3.27
C THR A 139 -15.35 -1.15 -3.02
N GLY A 140 -14.27 -1.80 -2.58
CA GLY A 140 -14.25 -3.22 -2.23
C GLY A 140 -12.95 -3.68 -1.57
N VAL A 141 -12.97 -4.91 -1.06
CA VAL A 141 -11.81 -5.60 -0.47
C VAL A 141 -11.51 -6.80 -1.37
N PRO A 142 -10.23 -7.11 -1.66
CA PRO A 142 -8.99 -6.56 -1.09
C PRO A 142 -8.68 -5.13 -1.53
N TYR A 143 -8.02 -4.36 -0.65
CA TYR A 143 -7.56 -3.01 -0.93
C TYR A 143 -6.49 -3.02 -2.02
N ASP A 144 -6.92 -2.72 -3.23
CA ASP A 144 -6.09 -2.46 -4.41
C ASP A 144 -6.74 -1.37 -5.26
N ARG A 145 -5.95 -0.71 -6.11
CA ARG A 145 -6.39 0.40 -6.96
C ARG A 145 -7.70 0.11 -7.72
N PRO A 146 -7.92 -1.06 -8.35
CA PRO A 146 -9.17 -1.37 -9.05
C PRO A 146 -10.41 -1.39 -8.12
N ASN A 147 -10.21 -1.60 -6.83
CA ASN A 147 -11.25 -1.60 -5.80
C ASN A 147 -11.29 -0.26 -5.04
N THR A 148 -10.95 0.83 -5.71
CA THR A 148 -11.08 2.20 -5.21
C THR A 148 -11.64 3.12 -6.29
N THR A 149 -12.05 4.32 -5.90
CA THR A 149 -12.43 5.39 -6.85
C THR A 149 -11.26 5.83 -7.75
N MET A 150 -10.02 5.43 -7.42
CA MET A 150 -8.84 5.67 -8.26
C MET A 150 -8.74 4.72 -9.47
N ALA A 151 -9.62 3.72 -9.59
CA ALA A 151 -9.64 2.77 -10.70
C ALA A 151 -9.77 3.45 -12.08
N GLY A 152 -10.48 4.60 -12.15
CA GLY A 152 -10.65 5.37 -13.38
C GLY A 152 -9.44 6.24 -13.78
N PHE A 153 -8.39 6.28 -12.95
CA PHE A 153 -7.18 7.06 -13.19
C PHE A 153 -6.02 6.12 -13.44
N GLU A 154 -5.66 5.88 -14.69
CA GLU A 154 -4.51 5.03 -15.04
C GLU A 154 -3.20 5.72 -14.63
N MET A 155 -2.26 5.01 -14.00
CA MET A 155 -0.98 5.61 -13.61
C MET A 155 -0.12 5.89 -14.83
N CYS A 156 0.43 7.12 -14.93
CA CYS A 156 1.46 7.39 -15.93
C CYS A 156 2.74 6.61 -15.63
N ALA A 157 3.65 6.52 -16.60
CA ALA A 157 4.90 5.77 -16.48
C ALA A 157 5.73 6.17 -15.23
N ALA A 158 5.75 7.46 -14.87
CA ALA A 158 6.48 7.93 -13.69
C ALA A 158 5.82 7.47 -12.37
N CYS A 159 4.49 7.52 -12.28
CA CYS A 159 3.77 7.01 -11.10
C CYS A 159 3.84 5.48 -11.00
N GLN A 160 3.86 4.79 -12.14
CA GLN A 160 4.04 3.35 -12.18
C GLN A 160 5.44 2.95 -11.71
N ALA A 161 6.49 3.66 -12.16
CA ALA A 161 7.86 3.42 -11.71
C ALA A 161 8.02 3.54 -10.19
N GLU A 162 7.46 4.59 -9.57
CA GLU A 162 7.46 4.73 -8.10
C GLU A 162 6.59 3.66 -7.40
N TYR A 163 5.49 3.23 -8.04
CA TYR A 163 4.63 2.19 -7.48
C TYR A 163 5.34 0.83 -7.43
N ASP A 164 6.19 0.54 -8.42
CA ASP A 164 6.92 -0.72 -8.57
C ASP A 164 8.30 -0.72 -7.89
N ASP A 165 8.89 0.46 -7.59
CA ASP A 165 10.21 0.57 -6.96
C ASP A 165 10.16 0.38 -5.43
N PRO A 166 10.74 -0.70 -4.87
CA PRO A 166 10.78 -0.93 -3.42
C PRO A 166 11.53 0.13 -2.62
N ALA A 167 12.38 0.94 -3.27
CA ALA A 167 13.09 2.04 -2.64
C ALA A 167 12.27 3.34 -2.58
N ASP A 168 11.18 3.44 -3.35
CA ASP A 168 10.32 4.63 -3.35
C ASP A 168 9.29 4.57 -2.21
N ARG A 169 9.03 5.72 -1.59
CA ARG A 169 8.02 5.84 -0.53
C ARG A 169 6.58 5.58 -1.00
N ARG A 170 6.35 5.61 -2.32
CA ARG A 170 5.08 5.30 -2.99
C ARG A 170 5.01 3.86 -3.50
N PHE A 171 5.97 3.01 -3.16
CA PHE A 171 5.92 1.58 -3.41
C PHE A 171 4.57 1.00 -2.96
N HIS A 172 3.79 0.43 -3.89
CA HIS A 172 2.43 -0.06 -3.67
C HIS A 172 1.42 0.94 -3.06
N ALA A 173 1.63 2.26 -3.20
CA ALA A 173 0.63 3.26 -2.85
C ALA A 173 -0.55 3.19 -3.84
N GLN A 174 -1.63 2.50 -3.47
CA GLN A 174 -2.80 2.30 -4.34
C GLN A 174 -3.41 3.60 -4.88
N PRO A 175 -3.50 4.70 -4.10
CA PRO A 175 -4.01 5.98 -4.61
C PRO A 175 -2.91 6.89 -5.19
N ASN A 176 -1.74 6.35 -5.58
CA ASN A 176 -0.66 7.14 -6.19
C ASN A 176 -1.16 7.82 -7.48
N ALA A 177 -0.83 9.10 -7.62
CA ALA A 177 -1.14 9.91 -8.77
C ALA A 177 -0.24 11.15 -8.84
N CYS A 178 -0.31 11.85 -9.97
CA CYS A 178 0.33 13.14 -10.24
C CYS A 178 -0.59 14.00 -11.13
N PRO A 179 -0.22 15.26 -11.45
CA PRO A 179 -1.02 16.12 -12.34
C PRO A 179 -1.33 15.52 -13.72
N ASP A 180 -0.47 14.64 -14.24
CA ASP A 180 -0.64 14.03 -15.57
C ASP A 180 -1.71 12.93 -15.59
N CYS A 181 -1.85 12.18 -14.50
CA CYS A 181 -2.58 10.92 -14.49
C CYS A 181 -3.70 10.85 -13.43
N GLY A 182 -3.78 11.85 -12.55
CA GLY A 182 -4.71 11.84 -11.44
C GLY A 182 -5.89 12.81 -11.58
N PRO A 183 -6.68 12.95 -10.50
CA PRO A 183 -7.79 13.88 -10.46
C PRO A 183 -7.34 15.34 -10.63
N ARG A 184 -8.26 16.17 -11.14
CA ARG A 184 -8.07 17.62 -11.34
C ARG A 184 -9.17 18.40 -10.64
N VAL A 185 -8.85 19.62 -10.26
CA VAL A 185 -9.81 20.55 -9.66
C VAL A 185 -10.47 21.36 -10.79
N THR A 186 -11.74 21.69 -10.63
CA THR A 186 -12.45 22.60 -11.55
C THR A 186 -13.27 23.58 -10.73
N LEU A 187 -13.20 24.87 -11.09
CA LEU A 187 -14.00 25.92 -10.45
C LEU A 187 -15.22 26.22 -11.33
N ALA A 188 -16.42 25.95 -10.80
CA ALA A 188 -17.69 26.23 -11.44
C ALA A 188 -18.45 27.35 -10.73
N TYR A 189 -18.96 28.32 -11.49
CA TYR A 189 -19.81 29.40 -11.00
C TYR A 189 -21.30 29.06 -11.14
N ALA A 190 -22.13 29.65 -10.28
CA ALA A 190 -23.58 29.64 -10.46
C ALA A 190 -23.94 30.12 -11.87
N GLY A 191 -24.70 29.30 -12.62
CA GLY A 191 -25.01 29.53 -14.04
C GLY A 191 -24.18 28.74 -15.04
N GLY A 192 -23.35 27.78 -14.59
CA GLY A 192 -22.70 26.78 -15.46
C GLY A 192 -21.43 27.26 -16.17
N ARG A 193 -20.91 28.45 -15.83
CA ARG A 193 -19.59 28.88 -16.30
C ARG A 193 -18.51 28.15 -15.51
N SER A 194 -17.59 27.49 -16.21
CA SER A 194 -16.40 26.88 -15.62
C SER A 194 -15.15 27.63 -16.09
N LEU A 195 -14.22 27.89 -15.18
CA LEU A 195 -12.85 28.21 -15.59
C LEU A 195 -12.15 26.87 -15.88
N ALA A 196 -11.82 26.60 -17.13
CA ALA A 196 -10.86 25.55 -17.46
C ALA A 196 -9.47 26.02 -17.01
N ASP A 197 -8.65 25.10 -16.49
CA ASP A 197 -7.30 25.36 -15.98
C ASP A 197 -6.52 26.33 -16.91
N PRO A 198 -5.85 27.37 -16.38
CA PRO A 198 -4.76 27.98 -17.11
C PRO A 198 -3.65 26.92 -17.15
N GLY A 199 -3.32 26.45 -18.37
CA GLY A 199 -2.45 25.29 -18.59
C GLY A 199 -1.05 25.39 -18.01
#